data_AF-A0A849QTK8-F1
#
_entry.id   AF-A0A849QTK8-F1
#
_cell.length_a   1.000
_cell.length_b   1.000
_cell.length_c   1.000
_cell.angle_alpha   90.00
_cell.angle_beta   90.00
_cell.angle_gamma   90.00
#
_symmetry.space_group_name_H-M   'P 1'
#
loop_
_entity.id
_entity.type
_entity.pdbx_description
1 polymer ?
#
loop_
_entity_poly.entity_id
_entity_poly.type
_entity_poly.pdbx_seq_one_letter_code
_entity_poly.pdbx_strand_id
1 'polypeptide(L)'
;MGILIHLAKRWVAGEYLEDAVKRAKSANSRGISGIINHVGEHNEDIAKIEASAEEYNRLLDGIKQEKIDSAISIKPTQLGLMKDVPTCT
;
A
#
# COMPACT_ATOMS: atom_id res chain seq x y z
N MET A 1 12.67 14.87 -13.50
CA MET A 1 11.83 13.92 -12.71
C MET A 1 10.32 14.01 -12.98
N GLY A 2 9.76 15.16 -13.40
CA GLY A 2 8.29 15.34 -13.43
C GLY A 2 7.48 14.60 -14.51
N ILE A 3 8.05 14.35 -15.70
CA ILE A 3 7.31 13.71 -16.82
C ILE A 3 6.96 12.26 -16.49
N LEU A 4 7.89 11.50 -15.89
CA LEU A 4 7.69 10.09 -15.56
C LEU A 4 6.59 9.90 -14.51
N ILE A 5 6.60 10.73 -13.46
CA ILE A 5 5.56 10.71 -12.42
C ILE A 5 4.19 11.07 -13.03
N HIS A 6 4.14 12.06 -13.92
CA HIS A 6 2.90 12.43 -14.61
C HIS A 6 2.31 11.28 -15.42
N LEU A 7 3.15 10.54 -16.15
CA LEU A 7 2.73 9.35 -16.91
C LEU A 7 2.28 8.20 -15.99
N ALA A 8 2.95 8.02 -14.84
CA ALA A 8 2.64 6.98 -13.87
C ALA A 8 1.29 7.19 -13.14
N LYS A 9 0.82 8.44 -12.97
CA LYS A 9 -0.44 8.78 -12.26
C LYS A 9 -1.71 8.13 -12.85
N ARG A 10 -1.63 7.64 -14.09
CA ARG A 10 -2.71 6.83 -14.69
C ARG A 10 -2.86 5.47 -13.99
N TRP A 11 -1.76 4.90 -13.51
CA TRP A 11 -1.66 3.54 -12.97
C TRP A 11 -1.41 3.50 -11.46
N VAL A 12 -0.76 4.53 -10.92
CA VAL A 12 -0.46 4.68 -9.49
C VAL A 12 -1.31 5.80 -8.91
N ALA A 13 -1.92 5.58 -7.74
CA ALA A 13 -2.78 6.57 -7.09
C ALA A 13 -2.01 7.84 -6.71
N GLY A 14 -0.80 7.67 -6.18
CA GLY A 14 0.15 8.71 -5.81
C GLY A 14 1.27 8.15 -4.93
N GLU A 15 2.02 9.02 -4.27
CA GLU A 15 3.16 8.65 -3.43
C GLU A 15 2.78 8.47 -1.96
N TYR A 16 1.66 9.05 -1.54
CA TYR A 16 1.23 9.09 -0.15
C TYR A 16 -0.09 8.33 0.07
N LEU A 17 -0.35 7.95 1.32
CA LEU A 17 -1.58 7.28 1.74
C LEU A 17 -2.82 8.10 1.35
N GLU A 18 -2.76 9.42 1.48
CA GLU A 18 -3.85 10.34 1.18
C GLU A 18 -4.25 10.28 -0.30
N ASP A 19 -3.28 10.05 -1.20
CA ASP A 19 -3.53 9.89 -2.63
C ASP A 19 -4.33 8.59 -2.89
N ALA A 20 -3.95 7.50 -2.22
CA ALA A 20 -4.66 6.22 -2.30
C ALA A 20 -6.08 6.34 -1.74
N VAL A 21 -6.24 6.96 -0.56
CA VAL A 21 -7.53 7.25 0.07
C VAL A 21 -8.43 8.05 -0.86
N LYS A 22 -7.93 9.15 -1.43
CA LYS A 22 -8.68 10.02 -2.33
C LYS A 22 -9.16 9.25 -3.57
N ARG A 23 -8.29 8.42 -4.16
CA ARG A 23 -8.63 7.64 -5.35
C ARG A 23 -9.64 6.54 -5.03
N ALA A 24 -9.49 5.86 -3.91
CA ALA A 24 -10.41 4.82 -3.45
C ALA A 24 -11.81 5.39 -3.13
N LYS A 25 -11.90 6.53 -2.42
CA LYS A 25 -13.17 7.22 -2.21
C LYS A 25 -13.88 7.61 -3.51
N SER A 26 -13.12 8.10 -4.49
CA SER A 26 -13.68 8.41 -5.82
C SER A 26 -14.16 7.17 -6.58
N ALA A 27 -13.61 5.99 -6.32
CA ALA A 27 -14.12 4.73 -6.86
C ALA A 27 -15.37 4.27 -6.11
N ASN A 28 -15.35 4.32 -4.77
CA ASN A 28 -16.48 3.96 -3.92
C ASN A 28 -17.71 4.83 -4.18
N SER A 29 -17.54 6.14 -4.43
CA SER A 29 -18.65 7.04 -4.79
C SER A 29 -19.33 6.68 -6.11
N ARG A 30 -18.69 5.83 -6.92
CA ARG A 30 -19.22 5.27 -8.16
C ARG A 30 -19.69 3.82 -8.01
N GLY A 31 -19.77 3.31 -6.77
CA GLY A 31 -20.18 1.93 -6.47
C GLY A 31 -19.12 0.88 -6.80
N ILE A 32 -17.84 1.27 -6.87
CA ILE A 32 -16.74 0.35 -7.19
C ILE A 32 -15.89 0.17 -5.92
N SER A 33 -15.76 -1.08 -5.45
CA SER A 33 -14.84 -1.44 -4.37
C SER A 33 -13.39 -1.48 -4.89
N GLY A 34 -12.44 -1.25 -3.99
CA GLY A 34 -11.02 -1.14 -4.34
C GLY A 34 -10.14 -2.25 -3.76
N ILE A 35 -8.98 -2.45 -4.37
CA ILE A 35 -7.86 -3.14 -3.75
C ILE A 35 -6.68 -2.16 -3.76
N ILE A 36 -6.19 -1.80 -2.57
CA ILE A 36 -5.05 -0.89 -2.42
C ILE A 36 -3.78 -1.70 -2.28
N ASN A 37 -2.79 -1.42 -3.12
CA ASN A 37 -1.51 -2.12 -3.15
C ASN A 37 -0.39 -1.14 -2.79
N HIS A 38 0.26 -1.36 -1.64
CA HIS A 38 1.48 -0.63 -1.29
C HIS A 38 2.63 -1.13 -2.18
N VAL A 39 3.21 -0.23 -2.98
CA VAL A 39 4.23 -0.59 -3.95
C VAL A 39 5.58 -0.71 -3.26
N GLY A 40 6.11 -1.92 -3.21
CA GLY A 40 7.51 -2.16 -2.90
C GLY A 40 7.97 -3.55 -3.31
N GLU A 41 9.21 -3.83 -2.95
CA GLU A 41 9.97 -5.01 -3.35
C GLU A 41 10.42 -5.82 -2.14
N HIS A 42 10.90 -7.03 -2.41
CA HIS A 42 11.53 -7.86 -1.39
C HIS A 42 12.68 -7.12 -0.69
N ASN A 43 12.76 -7.25 0.64
CA ASN A 43 13.84 -6.73 1.45
C ASN A 43 14.32 -7.81 2.44
N GLU A 44 15.63 -7.83 2.72
CA GLU A 44 16.25 -8.69 3.75
C GLU A 44 16.59 -7.91 5.03
N ASP A 45 16.61 -6.57 4.94
CA ASP A 45 16.84 -5.63 6.04
C ASP A 45 15.62 -5.58 6.96
N ILE A 46 15.82 -5.89 8.25
CA ILE A 46 14.76 -5.92 9.26
C ILE A 46 14.08 -4.56 9.37
N ALA A 47 14.84 -3.46 9.35
CA ALA A 47 14.28 -2.12 9.49
C ALA A 47 13.33 -1.78 8.33
N LYS A 48 13.61 -2.26 7.13
CA LYS A 48 12.74 -2.08 5.96
C LYS A 48 11.52 -2.98 5.97
N ILE A 49 11.65 -4.20 6.52
CA ILE A 49 10.54 -5.14 6.73
C ILE A 49 9.56 -4.54 7.75
N GLU A 50 10.06 -4.08 8.89
CA GLU A 50 9.28 -3.41 9.93
C GLU A 50 8.59 -2.15 9.40
N ALA A 51 9.32 -1.30 8.67
CA ALA A 51 8.74 -0.13 8.03
C ALA A 51 7.63 -0.48 7.01
N SER A 52 7.76 -1.61 6.30
CA SER A 52 6.72 -2.10 5.38
C SER A 52 5.48 -2.56 6.16
N ALA A 53 5.66 -3.28 7.27
CA ALA A 53 4.57 -3.70 8.15
C ALA A 53 3.83 -2.49 8.76
N GLU A 54 4.58 -1.48 9.22
CA GLU A 54 4.03 -0.21 9.70
C GLU A 54 3.20 0.50 8.62
N GLU A 55 3.68 0.51 7.38
CA GLU A 55 2.95 1.12 6.27
C GLU A 55 1.64 0.38 5.95
N TYR A 56 1.63 -0.96 6.00
CA TYR A 56 0.40 -1.72 5.88
C TYR A 56 -0.58 -1.43 7.02
N ASN A 57 -0.10 -1.27 8.26
CA ASN A 57 -0.94 -0.90 9.39
C ASN A 57 -1.53 0.52 9.21
N ARG A 58 -0.71 1.50 8.81
CA ARG A 58 -1.18 2.86 8.47
C ARG A 58 -2.26 2.83 7.38
N LEU A 59 -2.07 2.00 6.36
CA LEU A 59 -3.05 1.83 5.29
C LEU A 59 -4.38 1.26 5.80
N LEU A 60 -4.34 0.24 6.66
CA LEU A 60 -5.53 -0.36 7.27
C LEU A 60 -6.26 0.65 8.17
N ASP A 61 -5.53 1.41 8.98
CA ASP A 61 -6.10 2.46 9.82
C ASP A 61 -6.76 3.55 8.97
N GLY A 62 -6.11 3.99 7.89
CA GLY A 62 -6.66 4.95 6.94
C GLY A 62 -7.95 4.44 6.28
N ILE A 63 -7.97 3.19 5.82
CA ILE A 63 -9.17 2.55 5.24
C ILE A 63 -10.32 2.56 6.25
N LYS A 64 -10.05 2.19 7.50
CA LYS A 64 -11.05 2.12 8.57
C LYS A 64 -11.57 3.51 8.96
N GLN A 65 -10.67 4.45 9.21
CA GLN A 65 -11.01 5.82 9.63
C GLN A 65 -11.86 6.52 8.58
N GLU A 66 -11.49 6.36 7.31
CA GLU A 66 -12.11 7.04 6.18
C GLU A 66 -13.31 6.26 5.59
N LYS A 67 -13.65 5.10 6.19
CA LYS A 67 -14.76 4.22 5.79
C LYS A 67 -14.72 3.85 4.31
N ILE A 68 -13.53 3.48 3.84
CA ILE A 68 -13.31 3.08 2.45
C ILE A 68 -13.77 1.63 2.26
N ASP A 69 -14.57 1.38 1.24
CA ASP A 69 -14.90 0.03 0.78
C ASP A 69 -13.74 -0.49 -0.09
N SER A 70 -12.71 -1.02 0.57
CA SER A 70 -11.52 -1.56 -0.09
C SER A 70 -10.84 -2.63 0.76
N ALA A 71 -10.13 -3.53 0.07
CA ALA A 71 -9.17 -4.44 0.67
C ALA A 71 -7.73 -3.97 0.42
N ILE A 72 -6.75 -4.58 1.09
CA ILE A 72 -5.33 -4.40 0.78
C ILE A 72 -4.76 -5.65 0.11
N SER A 73 -3.76 -5.46 -0.75
CA SER A 73 -2.91 -6.53 -1.27
C SER A 73 -1.57 -6.50 -0.52
N ILE A 74 -1.16 -7.63 0.04
CA ILE A 74 0.12 -7.77 0.76
C ILE A 74 1.04 -8.67 -0.06
N LYS A 75 2.32 -8.29 -0.17
CA LYS A 75 3.38 -9.19 -0.64
C LYS A 75 4.16 -9.74 0.56
N PRO A 76 4.07 -11.05 0.87
CA PRO A 76 4.78 -11.65 2.00
C PRO A 76 6.30 -11.46 1.97
N THR A 77 6.90 -11.31 0.79
CA THR A 77 8.33 -11.06 0.63
C THR A 77 8.78 -9.66 1.08
N GLN A 78 7.85 -8.70 1.19
CA GLN A 78 8.08 -7.41 1.87
C GLN A 78 8.03 -7.55 3.39
N LEU A 79 7.39 -8.62 3.89
CA LEU A 79 7.23 -8.95 5.31
C LEU A 79 8.18 -10.06 5.76
N GLY A 80 9.30 -10.26 5.06
CA GLY A 80 10.36 -11.16 5.50
C GLY A 80 10.21 -12.64 5.12
N LEU A 81 9.23 -13.04 4.29
CA LEU A 81 9.04 -14.45 3.93
C LEU A 81 10.31 -15.16 3.39
N MET A 82 11.17 -14.43 2.67
CA MET A 82 12.40 -14.99 2.08
C MET A 82 13.61 -14.96 3.03
N LYS A 83 13.45 -14.48 4.26
CA LYS A 83 14.52 -14.46 5.25
C LYS A 83 14.60 -15.82 5.94
N ASP A 84 15.78 -16.45 5.94
CA ASP A 84 16.06 -17.78 6.53
C ASP A 84 15.94 -17.87 8.07
N VAL A 85 15.17 -16.97 8.71
CA VAL A 85 14.93 -16.92 10.15
C VAL A 85 13.45 -16.62 10.38
N PRO A 86 12.76 -17.27 11.34
CA PRO A 86 11.34 -17.03 11.59
C PRO A 86 11.11 -15.60 12.09
N THR A 87 10.90 -14.68 11.15
CA THR A 87 10.57 -13.28 11.38
C THR A 87 9.40 -12.92 10.48
N CYS A 88 8.24 -13.49 10.79
CA CYS A 88 6.96 -12.88 10.46
C CYS A 88 6.43 -12.27 11.75
N THR A 89 6.56 -10.95 11.87
CA THR A 89 5.91 -10.11 12.88
C THR A 89 4.83 -9.29 12.20
#